data_AF-A0A1E5R422-F1
#
_entry.id   AF-A0A1E5R422-F1
#
_cell.length_a   1.000
_cell.length_b   1.000
_cell.length_c   1.000
_cell.angle_alpha   90.00
_cell.angle_beta   90.00
_cell.angle_gamma   90.00
#
_symmetry.space_group_name_H-M   'P 1'
#
loop_
_entity.id
_entity.type
_entity.pdbx_description
1 polymer ?
#
loop_
_entity_poly.entity_id
_entity_poly.type
_entity_poly.pdbx_seq_one_letter_code
_entity_poly.pdbx_strand_id
1 'polypeptide(L)'
;MSHRKYEAPRHGHLGYLPRKRAASIRGRAKAFPKDDSSKAVALTSFLGYKAGMSTIVRDLDRPGSKFHKREIVEAVSIVDTPPMVVVGVVGYVETPRGLRSLTTVWAEHLSEEIRRRFYKNWYKSKKKAFTKYSTKYANDAASIEKELARISKYCTVVRVLAHTQVKKTPLAQKKAHLAEIQINGGSIADKVQWAKEHFEKTVTVDSVFEQNEMIDVIAVTKGHGFEGVTHRWGTKRLPRKTHRGLRKVACIGAWHPAHVMWTVARAGQRGYHHRTSVNHKVYRVGKADDESNGATEFDRTKKTITPMGGFVQYGAVKNDFVMVKGSIPGTKKRVVTLRKSLYTHTSRKALENVTLKWIDTASKFGKGRFQTPAEKAAFLGTLKKDL
;
A
#
# COMPACT_ATOMS: atom_id res chain seq x y z
N MET A 1 -37.60 30.99 -14.69
CA MET A 1 -36.32 30.27 -14.46
C MET A 1 -36.11 29.26 -15.59
N SER A 2 -34.95 29.24 -16.25
CA SER A 2 -34.66 28.23 -17.28
C SER A 2 -34.07 26.98 -16.63
N HIS A 3 -34.60 25.81 -16.98
CA HIS A 3 -33.95 24.55 -16.66
C HIS A 3 -32.77 24.30 -17.62
N ARG A 4 -31.86 23.37 -17.25
CA ARG A 4 -30.74 22.98 -18.12
C ARG A 4 -31.30 22.22 -19.33
N LYS A 5 -31.08 22.72 -20.53
CA LYS A 5 -31.62 22.17 -21.79
C LYS A 5 -31.34 20.67 -22.01
N TYR A 6 -30.14 20.20 -21.69
CA TYR A 6 -29.74 18.79 -21.79
C TYR A 6 -29.08 18.34 -20.51
N GLU A 7 -29.67 17.35 -19.85
CA GLU A 7 -29.11 16.77 -18.63
C GLU A 7 -27.83 16.00 -18.92
N ALA A 8 -26.91 16.04 -17.96
CA ALA A 8 -25.71 15.21 -17.97
C ALA A 8 -25.23 15.05 -16.52
N PRO A 9 -24.52 13.96 -16.21
CA PRO A 9 -23.99 13.74 -14.88
C PRO A 9 -23.02 14.85 -14.47
N ARG A 10 -22.86 15.04 -13.15
CA ARG A 10 -21.93 16.05 -12.64
C ARG A 10 -20.48 15.70 -12.99
N HIS A 11 -19.65 16.72 -13.11
CA HIS A 11 -18.21 16.55 -13.22
C HIS A 11 -17.57 16.34 -11.84
N GLY A 12 -17.15 15.10 -11.58
CA GLY A 12 -16.38 14.70 -10.41
C GLY A 12 -17.20 14.39 -9.16
N HIS A 13 -16.61 13.58 -8.28
CA HIS A 13 -17.28 13.02 -7.11
C HIS A 13 -17.08 13.90 -5.87
N LEU A 14 -18.18 14.36 -5.26
CA LEU A 14 -18.16 15.32 -4.14
C LEU A 14 -17.62 14.71 -2.84
N GLY A 15 -17.81 13.41 -2.59
CA GLY A 15 -17.25 12.73 -1.41
C GLY A 15 -15.71 12.68 -1.34
N TYR A 16 -15.00 13.14 -2.38
CA TYR A 16 -13.54 13.31 -2.36
C TYR A 16 -13.10 14.77 -2.18
N LEU A 17 -14.01 15.65 -1.78
CA LEU A 17 -13.70 17.01 -1.36
C LEU A 17 -13.36 17.08 0.14
N PRO A 18 -12.56 18.07 0.56
CA PRO A 18 -11.80 19.00 -0.29
C PRO A 18 -10.65 18.29 -1.02
N ARG A 19 -10.42 18.64 -2.29
CA ARG A 19 -9.32 18.10 -3.10
C ARG A 19 -8.01 18.82 -2.82
N LYS A 20 -7.49 18.60 -1.60
CA LYS A 20 -6.20 19.13 -1.10
C LYS A 20 -5.13 18.05 -1.00
N ARG A 21 -3.88 18.45 -0.77
CA ARG A 21 -2.76 17.53 -0.51
C ARG A 21 -3.03 16.74 0.78
N ALA A 22 -2.69 15.46 0.78
CA ALA A 22 -2.67 14.64 1.98
C ALA A 22 -1.62 15.20 2.96
N ALA A 23 -1.96 15.22 4.25
CA ALA A 23 -1.08 15.71 5.31
C ALA A 23 0.10 14.76 5.61
N SER A 24 -0.04 13.48 5.27
CA SER A 24 0.99 12.46 5.46
C SER A 24 1.22 11.73 4.14
N ILE A 25 2.46 11.31 3.91
CA ILE A 25 2.87 10.55 2.73
C ILE A 25 2.42 9.08 2.79
N ARG A 26 2.25 8.53 3.99
CA ARG A 26 1.79 7.15 4.17
C ARG A 26 0.27 7.08 4.10
N GLY A 27 -0.25 6.08 3.40
CA GLY A 27 -1.66 5.68 3.51
C GLY A 27 -1.98 5.28 4.96
N ARG A 28 -2.85 6.02 5.65
CA ARG A 28 -3.37 5.61 6.95
C ARG A 28 -4.61 4.74 6.75
N ALA A 29 -4.65 3.55 7.34
CA ALA A 29 -5.89 2.80 7.52
C ALA A 29 -6.76 3.55 8.54
N LYS A 30 -7.94 4.02 8.09
CA LYS A 30 -8.91 4.71 8.95
C LYS A 30 -9.90 3.75 9.61
N ALA A 31 -10.06 2.57 9.02
CA ALA A 31 -10.85 1.47 9.51
C ALA A 31 -10.04 0.18 9.30
N PHE A 32 -10.24 -0.80 10.17
CA PHE A 32 -9.69 -2.14 10.07
C PHE A 32 -10.85 -3.13 9.83
N PRO A 33 -10.58 -4.34 9.31
CA PRO A 33 -11.60 -5.38 9.19
C PRO A 33 -12.32 -5.58 10.52
N LYS A 34 -13.60 -5.99 10.44
CA LYS A 34 -14.34 -6.36 11.65
C LYS A 34 -13.61 -7.50 12.36
N ASP A 35 -13.59 -7.40 13.68
CA ASP A 35 -12.94 -8.39 14.53
C ASP A 35 -13.85 -9.61 14.72
N ASP A 36 -13.24 -10.78 14.86
CA ASP A 36 -13.91 -12.06 15.01
C ASP A 36 -13.08 -12.92 15.96
N SER A 37 -13.52 -13.01 17.21
CA SER A 37 -12.78 -13.68 18.28
C SER A 37 -12.64 -15.19 18.09
N SER A 38 -13.42 -15.79 17.18
CA SER A 38 -13.32 -17.23 16.88
C SER A 38 -12.09 -17.59 16.05
N LYS A 39 -11.49 -16.60 15.36
CA LYS A 39 -10.31 -16.80 14.52
C LYS A 39 -9.03 -16.68 15.34
N ALA A 40 -7.97 -17.30 14.84
CA ALA A 40 -6.63 -17.11 15.38
C ALA A 40 -6.20 -15.63 15.30
N VAL A 41 -5.38 -15.23 16.26
CA VAL A 41 -4.84 -13.87 16.38
C VAL A 41 -3.95 -13.56 15.17
N ALA A 42 -4.30 -12.53 14.40
CA ALA A 42 -3.59 -12.18 13.17
C ALA A 42 -3.55 -10.67 12.90
N LEU A 43 -2.53 -10.24 12.13
CA LEU A 43 -2.43 -8.87 11.66
C LEU A 43 -3.43 -8.58 10.54
N THR A 44 -3.92 -7.35 10.51
CA THR A 44 -4.92 -6.90 9.53
C THR A 44 -4.35 -6.09 8.36
N SER A 45 -3.08 -5.69 8.44
CA SER A 45 -2.44 -4.88 7.41
C SER A 45 -0.93 -5.06 7.39
N PHE A 46 -0.29 -4.67 6.29
CA PHE A 46 1.15 -4.68 6.09
C PHE A 46 1.60 -3.42 5.34
N LEU A 47 2.88 -3.06 5.44
CA LEU A 47 3.46 -1.94 4.70
C LEU A 47 4.45 -2.44 3.66
N GLY A 48 4.33 -1.94 2.44
CA GLY A 48 5.27 -2.22 1.35
C GLY A 48 5.61 -0.98 0.55
N TYR A 49 6.40 -1.15 -0.50
CA TYR A 49 6.84 -0.10 -1.40
C TYR A 49 6.51 -0.47 -2.84
N LYS A 50 5.81 0.42 -3.54
CA LYS A 50 5.49 0.21 -4.96
C LYS A 50 6.79 0.15 -5.78
N ALA A 51 7.16 -1.02 -6.27
CA ALA A 51 8.37 -1.22 -7.07
C ALA A 51 8.12 -0.82 -8.53
N GLY A 52 7.10 -1.42 -9.14
CA GLY A 52 6.77 -1.19 -10.54
C GLY A 52 5.51 -1.93 -10.96
N MET A 53 5.36 -2.10 -12.27
CA MET A 53 4.28 -2.87 -12.86
C MET A 53 4.87 -3.81 -13.90
N SER A 54 4.20 -4.93 -14.11
CA SER A 54 4.48 -5.87 -15.18
C SER A 54 3.18 -6.41 -15.77
N THR A 55 3.28 -7.39 -16.64
CA THR A 55 2.16 -8.14 -17.21
C THR A 55 2.32 -9.61 -16.91
N ILE A 56 1.19 -10.30 -16.76
CA ILE A 56 1.13 -11.75 -16.58
C ILE A 56 0.19 -12.36 -17.61
N VAL A 57 0.38 -13.64 -17.89
CA VAL A 57 -0.61 -14.51 -18.54
C VAL A 57 -1.16 -15.46 -17.47
N ARG A 58 -2.48 -15.64 -17.47
CA ARG A 58 -3.16 -16.66 -16.67
C ARG A 58 -4.29 -17.29 -17.44
N ASP A 59 -4.67 -18.50 -17.07
CA ASP A 59 -5.97 -19.05 -17.46
C ASP A 59 -7.08 -18.42 -16.64
N LEU A 60 -8.13 -17.98 -17.32
CA LEU A 60 -9.33 -17.48 -16.66
C LEU A 60 -10.32 -18.61 -16.41
N ASP A 61 -10.37 -19.10 -15.17
CA ASP A 61 -11.41 -20.02 -14.73
C ASP A 61 -12.59 -19.28 -14.10
N ARG A 62 -13.49 -18.78 -14.97
CA ARG A 62 -14.73 -18.14 -14.53
C ARG A 62 -15.94 -18.55 -15.38
N PRO A 63 -16.72 -19.57 -14.97
CA PRO A 63 -17.93 -19.99 -15.68
C PRO A 63 -18.89 -18.82 -15.92
N GLY A 64 -19.33 -18.68 -17.18
CA GLY A 64 -20.17 -17.57 -17.66
C GLY A 64 -19.39 -16.37 -18.26
N SER A 65 -18.06 -16.36 -18.16
CA SER A 65 -17.23 -15.40 -18.89
C SER A 65 -17.02 -15.85 -20.34
N LYS A 66 -17.04 -14.90 -21.30
CA LYS A 66 -16.60 -15.18 -22.70
C LYS A 66 -15.16 -15.69 -22.80
N PHE A 67 -14.35 -15.39 -21.79
CA PHE A 67 -12.96 -15.81 -21.68
C PHE A 67 -12.74 -17.02 -20.76
N HIS A 68 -13.79 -17.71 -20.33
CA HIS A 68 -13.64 -18.91 -19.51
C HIS A 68 -12.78 -19.96 -20.22
N LYS A 69 -11.80 -20.55 -19.50
CA LYS A 69 -10.79 -21.48 -20.03
C LYS A 69 -9.95 -20.91 -21.18
N ARG A 70 -9.80 -19.59 -21.24
CA ARG A 70 -8.88 -18.92 -22.17
C ARG A 70 -7.75 -18.25 -21.40
N GLU A 71 -6.61 -18.16 -22.06
CA GLU A 71 -5.49 -17.35 -21.59
C GLU A 71 -5.84 -15.87 -21.72
N ILE A 72 -5.58 -15.12 -20.66
CA ILE A 72 -5.72 -13.68 -20.63
C ILE A 72 -4.44 -13.02 -20.16
N VAL A 73 -4.14 -11.87 -20.74
CA VAL A 73 -3.05 -11.00 -20.31
C VAL A 73 -3.61 -9.94 -19.36
N GLU A 74 -2.98 -9.78 -18.20
CA GLU A 74 -3.37 -8.74 -17.25
C GLU A 74 -2.17 -7.96 -16.74
N ALA A 75 -2.39 -6.67 -16.50
CA ALA A 75 -1.42 -5.81 -15.84
C ALA A 75 -1.40 -6.09 -14.33
N VAL A 76 -0.21 -6.09 -13.74
CA VAL A 76 0.01 -6.28 -12.31
C VAL A 76 0.91 -5.18 -11.75
N SER A 77 0.73 -4.85 -10.47
CA SER A 77 1.65 -4.01 -9.70
C SER A 77 2.46 -4.87 -8.75
N ILE A 78 3.77 -4.65 -8.70
CA ILE A 78 4.68 -5.31 -7.75
C ILE A 78 4.94 -4.39 -6.57
N VAL A 79 4.73 -4.90 -5.37
CA VAL A 79 4.99 -4.23 -4.10
C VAL A 79 6.10 -4.99 -3.38
N ASP A 80 7.26 -4.36 -3.22
CA ASP A 80 8.37 -4.87 -2.40
C ASP A 80 7.98 -4.73 -0.92
N THR A 81 7.99 -5.85 -0.20
CA THR A 81 7.50 -5.99 1.17
C THR A 81 8.60 -6.53 2.06
N PRO A 82 9.60 -5.70 2.44
CA PRO A 82 10.59 -6.11 3.44
C PRO A 82 9.87 -6.46 4.75
N PRO A 83 10.36 -7.43 5.54
CA PRO A 83 9.77 -7.78 6.82
C PRO A 83 9.58 -6.55 7.71
N MET A 84 8.47 -6.51 8.44
CA MET A 84 8.21 -5.47 9.43
C MET A 84 8.67 -5.94 10.80
N VAL A 85 9.16 -5.04 11.64
CA VAL A 85 9.51 -5.36 13.04
C VAL A 85 8.41 -4.83 13.95
N VAL A 86 7.88 -5.67 14.82
CA VAL A 86 6.94 -5.26 15.86
C VAL A 86 7.73 -4.70 17.05
N VAL A 87 7.40 -3.49 17.48
CA VAL A 87 8.18 -2.72 18.47
C VAL A 87 7.36 -2.19 19.62
N GLY A 88 6.07 -2.53 19.69
CA GLY A 88 5.21 -2.12 20.77
C GLY A 88 3.75 -2.48 20.52
N VAL A 89 2.91 -2.18 21.51
CA VAL A 89 1.47 -2.39 21.49
C VAL A 89 0.75 -1.19 22.09
N VAL A 90 -0.41 -0.86 21.54
CA VAL A 90 -1.29 0.21 21.99
C VAL A 90 -2.65 -0.41 22.31
N GLY A 91 -3.08 -0.20 23.56
CA GLY A 91 -4.43 -0.54 24.00
C GLY A 91 -5.38 0.63 23.79
N TYR A 92 -6.57 0.36 23.27
CA TYR A 92 -7.65 1.33 23.10
C TYR A 92 -8.87 0.94 23.94
N VAL A 93 -9.38 1.92 24.68
CA VAL A 93 -10.63 1.81 25.44
C VAL A 93 -11.75 2.45 24.63
N GLU A 94 -12.90 1.80 24.63
CA GLU A 94 -14.12 2.38 24.10
C GLU A 94 -14.73 3.35 25.11
N THR A 95 -14.95 4.58 24.68
CA THR A 95 -15.60 5.62 25.48
C THR A 95 -16.83 6.12 24.73
N PRO A 96 -17.77 6.82 25.38
CA PRO A 96 -18.90 7.43 24.70
C PRO A 96 -18.53 8.42 23.57
N ARG A 97 -17.27 8.90 23.55
CA ARG A 97 -16.73 9.80 22.50
C ARG A 97 -15.95 9.05 21.41
N GLY A 98 -15.92 7.72 21.45
CA GLY A 98 -15.15 6.84 20.57
C GLY A 98 -13.93 6.21 21.24
N LEU A 99 -13.05 5.61 20.43
CA LEU A 99 -11.84 4.94 20.91
C LEU A 99 -10.81 5.94 21.41
N ARG A 100 -10.28 5.69 22.61
CA ARG A 100 -9.19 6.47 23.22
C ARG A 100 -8.01 5.54 23.54
N SER A 101 -6.80 5.94 23.17
CA SER A 101 -5.59 5.21 23.56
C SER A 101 -5.43 5.25 25.09
N LEU A 102 -5.33 4.09 25.72
CA LEU A 102 -5.13 3.95 27.16
C LEU A 102 -3.65 3.96 27.52
N THR A 103 -2.88 3.08 26.88
CA THR A 103 -1.46 2.88 27.18
C THR A 103 -0.75 2.36 25.94
N THR A 104 0.51 2.77 25.78
CA THR A 104 1.41 2.30 24.73
C THR A 104 2.62 1.69 25.39
N VAL A 105 2.80 0.40 25.20
CA VAL A 105 3.98 -0.34 25.66
C VAL A 105 4.93 -0.51 24.48
N TRP A 106 6.19 -0.19 24.65
CA TRP A 106 7.25 -0.41 23.66
C TRP A 106 8.12 -1.61 24.06
N ALA A 107 8.73 -2.23 23.05
CA ALA A 107 9.80 -3.18 23.22
C ALA A 107 11.06 -2.52 23.83
N GLU A 108 11.96 -3.35 24.36
CA GLU A 108 13.15 -2.89 25.08
C GLU A 108 14.18 -2.28 24.12
N HIS A 109 14.52 -3.02 23.06
CA HIS A 109 15.55 -2.64 22.11
C HIS A 109 14.94 -2.17 20.79
N LEU A 110 15.05 -0.87 20.55
CA LEU A 110 14.59 -0.25 19.31
C LEU A 110 15.74 0.02 18.34
N SER A 111 15.57 -0.49 17.11
CA SER A 111 16.54 -0.27 16.03
C SER A 111 16.75 1.21 15.69
N GLU A 112 17.92 1.53 15.14
CA GLU A 112 18.26 2.88 14.69
C GLU A 112 17.24 3.43 13.66
N GLU A 113 16.73 2.57 12.78
CA GLU A 113 15.81 2.95 11.71
C GLU A 113 14.51 3.55 12.23
N ILE A 114 13.96 2.98 13.31
CA ILE A 114 12.75 3.48 13.95
C ILE A 114 13.05 4.68 14.84
N ARG A 115 14.21 4.70 15.53
CA ARG A 115 14.63 5.89 16.31
C ARG A 115 14.75 7.13 15.44
N ARG A 116 15.17 6.99 14.18
CA ARG A 116 15.15 8.09 13.18
C ARG A 116 13.75 8.66 12.96
N ARG A 117 12.66 7.93 13.23
CA ARG A 117 11.26 8.42 13.12
C ARG A 117 11.03 9.67 13.98
N PHE A 118 11.63 9.68 15.17
CA PHE A 118 11.47 10.72 16.20
C PHE A 118 12.36 11.95 16.00
N TYR A 119 13.22 11.94 14.97
CA TYR A 119 14.07 13.07 14.64
C TYR A 119 13.79 13.62 13.24
N LYS A 120 13.87 14.95 13.08
CA LYS A 120 13.96 15.57 11.76
C LYS A 120 15.37 15.41 11.18
N ASN A 121 16.38 15.74 11.98
CA ASN A 121 17.79 15.56 11.63
C ASN A 121 18.47 14.58 12.61
N TRP A 122 18.79 13.38 12.13
CA TRP A 122 19.43 12.34 12.94
C TRP A 122 20.87 12.68 13.30
N TYR A 123 21.64 13.21 12.34
CA TYR A 123 23.08 13.42 12.48
C TYR A 123 23.43 14.56 13.46
N LYS A 124 22.60 15.60 13.53
CA LYS A 124 22.77 16.70 14.50
C LYS A 124 22.18 16.41 15.88
N SER A 125 21.50 15.27 16.06
CA SER A 125 20.86 14.95 17.33
C SER A 125 21.80 14.16 18.25
N LYS A 126 21.60 14.30 19.56
CA LYS A 126 22.25 13.44 20.58
C LYS A 126 21.68 12.01 20.61
N LYS A 127 20.71 11.69 19.75
CA LYS A 127 20.08 10.37 19.58
C LYS A 127 19.50 9.76 20.88
N LYS A 128 19.01 10.56 21.84
CA LYS A 128 18.52 10.09 23.16
C LYS A 128 17.11 9.45 23.17
N ALA A 129 16.45 9.25 22.04
CA ALA A 129 15.13 8.62 21.99
C ALA A 129 15.20 7.19 22.55
N PHE A 130 14.28 6.88 23.47
CA PHE A 130 14.13 5.61 24.18
C PHE A 130 15.27 5.17 25.11
N THR A 131 16.29 5.99 25.34
CA THR A 131 17.39 5.58 26.25
C THR A 131 16.90 5.35 27.68
N LYS A 132 16.11 6.28 28.23
CA LYS A 132 15.52 6.11 29.57
C LYS A 132 14.51 4.96 29.62
N TYR A 133 13.79 4.74 28.53
CA TYR A 133 12.79 3.67 28.45
C TYR A 133 13.45 2.29 28.49
N SER A 134 14.52 2.09 27.71
CA SER A 134 15.30 0.85 27.75
C SER A 134 15.93 0.61 29.13
N THR A 135 16.50 1.63 29.78
CA THR A 135 17.00 1.50 31.16
C THR A 135 15.89 1.15 32.17
N LYS A 136 14.70 1.76 32.03
CA LYS A 136 13.54 1.42 32.87
C LYS A 136 13.12 -0.02 32.64
N TYR A 137 13.06 -0.47 31.39
CA TYR A 137 12.66 -1.83 31.04
C TYR A 137 13.62 -2.86 31.65
N ALA A 138 14.93 -2.63 31.54
CA ALA A 138 15.96 -3.51 32.10
C ALA A 138 15.92 -3.60 33.63
N ASN A 139 15.62 -2.48 34.32
CA ASN A 139 15.64 -2.42 35.77
C ASN A 139 14.28 -2.73 36.44
N ASP A 140 13.16 -2.56 35.73
CA ASP A 140 11.80 -2.66 36.26
C ASP A 140 10.84 -3.24 35.21
N ALA A 141 11.09 -4.50 34.85
CA ALA A 141 10.24 -5.25 33.93
C ALA A 141 8.80 -5.42 34.47
N ALA A 142 8.62 -5.49 35.79
CA ALA A 142 7.31 -5.61 36.42
C ALA A 142 6.39 -4.43 36.10
N SER A 143 6.93 -3.21 36.00
CA SER A 143 6.12 -2.05 35.58
C SER A 143 5.57 -2.18 34.16
N ILE A 144 6.32 -2.82 33.26
CA ILE A 144 5.91 -3.05 31.87
C ILE A 144 4.82 -4.12 31.81
N GLU A 145 4.97 -5.20 32.58
CA GLU A 145 3.95 -6.24 32.68
C GLU A 145 2.65 -5.71 33.26
N LYS A 146 2.73 -4.78 34.23
CA LYS A 146 1.56 -4.07 34.76
C LYS A 146 0.87 -3.23 33.69
N GLU A 147 1.62 -2.56 32.81
CA GLU A 147 1.06 -1.81 31.68
C GLU A 147 0.38 -2.75 30.65
N LEU A 148 0.98 -3.91 30.36
CA LEU A 148 0.36 -4.93 29.50
C LEU A 148 -0.92 -5.51 30.13
N ALA A 149 -0.90 -5.84 31.43
CA ALA A 149 -2.07 -6.30 32.17
C ALA A 149 -3.20 -5.25 32.17
N ARG A 150 -2.85 -3.96 32.22
CA ARG A 150 -3.81 -2.85 32.09
C ARG A 150 -4.48 -2.85 30.71
N ILE A 151 -3.74 -3.16 29.64
CA ILE A 151 -4.32 -3.30 28.30
C ILE A 151 -5.30 -4.47 28.30
N SER A 152 -4.89 -5.64 28.80
CA SER A 152 -5.74 -6.84 28.85
C SER A 152 -7.04 -6.62 29.63
N LYS A 153 -6.99 -5.84 30.72
CA LYS A 153 -8.15 -5.61 31.60
C LYS A 153 -9.16 -4.61 31.05
N TYR A 154 -8.71 -3.52 30.43
CA TYR A 154 -9.57 -2.37 30.13
C TYR A 154 -9.82 -2.13 28.64
N CYS A 155 -8.96 -2.63 27.75
CA CYS A 155 -9.02 -2.27 26.34
C CYS A 155 -9.95 -3.20 25.55
N THR A 156 -10.67 -2.63 24.59
CA THR A 156 -11.52 -3.37 23.64
C THR A 156 -10.82 -3.60 22.31
N VAL A 157 -9.81 -2.79 21.99
CA VAL A 157 -9.03 -2.92 20.74
C VAL A 157 -7.55 -2.88 21.05
N VAL A 158 -6.80 -3.80 20.46
CA VAL A 158 -5.34 -3.91 20.58
C VAL A 158 -4.70 -3.67 19.21
N ARG A 159 -3.68 -2.81 19.15
CA ARG A 159 -2.91 -2.57 17.93
C ARG A 159 -1.42 -2.69 18.22
N VAL A 160 -0.69 -3.39 17.37
CA VAL A 160 0.77 -3.38 17.42
C VAL A 160 1.33 -2.17 16.68
N LEU A 161 2.42 -1.65 17.21
CA LEU A 161 3.30 -0.71 16.55
C LEU A 161 4.33 -1.51 15.76
N ALA A 162 4.21 -1.50 14.44
CA ALA A 162 5.13 -2.15 13.54
C ALA A 162 5.85 -1.12 12.67
N HIS A 163 7.13 -1.35 12.40
CA HIS A 163 7.88 -0.51 11.48
C HIS A 163 8.48 -1.28 10.31
N THR A 164 8.56 -0.63 9.16
CA THR A 164 9.24 -1.17 7.97
C THR A 164 10.75 -1.20 8.15
N GLN A 165 11.44 -2.13 7.50
CA GLN A 165 12.90 -2.13 7.37
C GLN A 165 13.31 -1.51 6.02
N VAL A 166 13.53 -0.20 5.97
CA VAL A 166 13.70 0.53 4.68
C VAL A 166 15.10 0.32 4.11
N LYS A 167 16.10 0.07 4.95
CA LYS A 167 17.47 -0.21 4.48
C LYS A 167 17.56 -1.49 3.64
N LYS A 168 16.60 -2.41 3.77
CA LYS A 168 16.48 -3.61 2.95
C LYS A 168 15.93 -3.34 1.54
N THR A 169 15.44 -2.13 1.28
CA THR A 169 14.96 -1.70 -0.04
C THR A 169 16.04 -0.91 -0.78
N PRO A 170 16.00 -0.78 -2.11
CA PRO A 170 16.95 0.05 -2.87
C PRO A 170 16.73 1.57 -2.69
N LEU A 171 15.97 1.99 -1.67
CA LEU A 171 15.64 3.39 -1.43
C LEU A 171 16.74 4.09 -0.63
N ALA A 172 17.03 5.35 -0.98
CA ALA A 172 17.95 6.18 -0.22
C ALA A 172 17.45 6.53 1.20
N GLN A 173 16.14 6.39 1.45
CA GLN A 173 15.54 6.70 2.75
C GLN A 173 15.94 5.66 3.80
N LYS A 174 16.62 6.10 4.86
CA LYS A 174 16.99 5.25 6.03
C LYS A 174 15.98 5.29 7.18
N LYS A 175 14.94 6.12 7.07
CA LYS A 175 13.96 6.41 8.14
C LYS A 175 12.76 5.47 8.03
N ALA A 176 12.59 4.54 8.98
CA ALA A 176 11.49 3.58 8.97
C ALA A 176 10.11 4.21 9.09
N HIS A 177 9.12 3.68 8.37
CA HIS A 177 7.71 4.04 8.55
C HIS A 177 7.14 3.23 9.71
N LEU A 178 6.61 3.91 10.72
CA LEU A 178 5.97 3.32 11.90
C LEU A 178 4.46 3.37 11.76
N ALA A 179 3.77 2.24 11.83
CA ALA A 179 2.31 2.15 11.77
C ALA A 179 1.73 1.39 12.96
N GLU A 180 0.55 1.82 13.37
CA GLU A 180 -0.35 0.96 14.15
C GLU A 180 -1.06 0.00 13.21
N ILE A 181 -1.05 -1.28 13.55
CA ILE A 181 -1.74 -2.35 12.84
C ILE A 181 -2.63 -3.04 13.87
N GLN A 182 -3.93 -3.06 13.60
CA GLN A 182 -4.87 -3.75 14.49
C GLN A 182 -4.67 -5.26 14.39
N ILE A 183 -4.70 -5.91 15.56
CA ILE A 183 -4.73 -7.36 15.66
C ILE A 183 -6.18 -7.77 15.87
N ASN A 184 -6.64 -8.72 15.06
CA ASN A 184 -7.98 -9.32 15.17
C ASN A 184 -7.83 -10.81 15.50
N GLY A 185 -8.90 -11.43 16.00
CA GLY A 185 -8.89 -12.84 16.42
C GLY A 185 -8.60 -13.02 17.91
N GLY A 186 -9.12 -14.10 18.50
CA GLY A 186 -8.95 -14.44 19.92
C GLY A 186 -9.54 -13.42 20.89
N SER A 187 -9.29 -13.66 22.18
CA SER A 187 -9.63 -12.73 23.26
C SER A 187 -8.66 -11.54 23.30
N ILE A 188 -8.97 -10.51 24.11
CA ILE A 188 -8.06 -9.37 24.31
C ILE A 188 -6.74 -9.83 24.95
N ALA A 189 -6.79 -10.79 25.87
CA ALA A 189 -5.59 -11.34 26.51
C ALA A 189 -4.68 -12.03 25.47
N ASP A 190 -5.27 -12.84 24.58
CA ASP A 190 -4.53 -13.52 23.51
C ASP A 190 -3.86 -12.52 22.58
N LYS A 191 -4.53 -11.41 22.24
CA LYS A 191 -3.95 -10.33 21.42
C LYS A 191 -2.77 -9.65 22.09
N VAL A 192 -2.86 -9.40 23.40
CA VAL A 192 -1.77 -8.77 24.16
C VAL A 192 -0.58 -9.73 24.28
N GLN A 193 -0.86 -11.01 24.54
CA GLN A 193 0.17 -12.04 24.62
C GLN A 193 0.88 -12.22 23.28
N TRP A 194 0.12 -12.33 22.19
CA TRP A 194 0.66 -12.37 20.83
C TRP A 194 1.55 -11.15 20.55
N ALA A 195 1.11 -9.95 20.94
CA ALA A 195 1.91 -8.74 20.76
C ALA A 195 3.23 -8.80 21.55
N LYS A 196 3.21 -9.22 22.81
CA LYS A 196 4.40 -9.38 23.67
C LYS A 196 5.39 -10.37 23.06
N GLU A 197 4.90 -11.53 22.61
CA GLU A 197 5.74 -12.58 22.00
C GLU A 197 6.39 -12.14 20.69
N HIS A 198 5.79 -11.18 19.97
CA HIS A 198 6.29 -10.66 18.72
C HIS A 198 7.15 -9.40 18.87
N PHE A 199 7.37 -8.88 20.09
CA PHE A 199 8.29 -7.77 20.29
C PHE A 199 9.68 -8.08 19.76
N GLU A 200 10.23 -7.13 18.99
CA GLU A 200 11.55 -7.19 18.35
C GLU A 200 11.68 -8.25 17.24
N LYS A 201 10.64 -9.05 17.02
CA LYS A 201 10.60 -10.06 15.96
C LYS A 201 10.12 -9.45 14.65
N THR A 202 10.56 -10.08 13.57
CA THR A 202 10.13 -9.74 12.21
C THR A 202 8.88 -10.50 11.83
N VAL A 203 7.94 -9.81 11.18
CA VAL A 203 6.74 -10.37 10.57
C VAL A 203 6.86 -10.24 9.06
N THR A 204 6.70 -11.36 8.37
CA THR A 204 6.75 -11.48 6.91
C THR A 204 5.36 -11.31 6.30
N VAL A 205 5.28 -10.98 5.01
CA VAL A 205 4.00 -10.61 4.37
C VAL A 205 3.06 -11.80 4.17
N ASP A 206 3.60 -13.00 4.00
CA ASP A 206 2.87 -14.27 3.86
C ASP A 206 2.15 -14.69 5.15
N SER A 207 2.64 -14.28 6.32
CA SER A 207 1.91 -14.45 7.58
C SER A 207 0.65 -13.58 7.69
N VAL A 208 0.48 -12.60 6.79
CA VAL A 208 -0.64 -11.64 6.80
C VAL A 208 -1.56 -11.85 5.61
N PHE A 209 -1.01 -12.07 4.42
CA PHE A 209 -1.77 -12.18 3.18
C PHE A 209 -1.47 -13.49 2.46
N GLU A 210 -2.52 -14.06 1.90
CA GLU A 210 -2.45 -15.29 1.13
C GLU A 210 -2.55 -15.01 -0.38
N GLN A 211 -2.05 -15.95 -1.18
CA GLN A 211 -2.34 -15.95 -2.62
C GLN A 211 -3.86 -16.09 -2.83
N ASN A 212 -4.38 -15.43 -3.85
CA ASN A 212 -5.82 -15.37 -4.14
C ASN A 212 -6.66 -14.59 -3.11
N GLU A 213 -6.07 -13.97 -2.08
CA GLU A 213 -6.84 -13.08 -1.20
C GLU A 213 -7.21 -11.76 -1.92
N MET A 214 -8.33 -11.16 -1.52
CA MET A 214 -8.70 -9.80 -1.91
C MET A 214 -8.29 -8.81 -0.83
N ILE A 215 -7.50 -7.82 -1.24
CA ILE A 215 -6.92 -6.82 -0.34
C ILE A 215 -7.27 -5.40 -0.78
N ASP A 216 -7.14 -4.47 0.16
CA ASP A 216 -7.25 -3.04 -0.08
C ASP A 216 -5.86 -2.40 -0.07
N VAL A 217 -5.62 -1.50 -1.01
CA VAL A 217 -4.36 -0.75 -1.10
C VAL A 217 -4.60 0.71 -0.76
N ILE A 218 -3.98 1.16 0.33
CA ILE A 218 -4.11 2.52 0.85
C ILE A 218 -2.81 3.27 0.61
N ALA A 219 -2.87 4.34 -0.17
CA ALA A 219 -1.69 5.13 -0.51
C ALA A 219 -2.03 6.57 -0.89
N VAL A 220 -0.99 7.40 -1.02
CA VAL A 220 -1.11 8.75 -1.56
C VAL A 220 -0.90 8.73 -3.07
N THR A 221 -1.79 9.35 -3.84
CA THR A 221 -1.71 9.39 -5.31
C THR A 221 -0.51 10.19 -5.82
N LYS A 222 -0.12 10.01 -7.09
CA LYS A 222 0.91 10.87 -7.73
C LYS A 222 0.46 12.32 -7.63
N GLY A 223 1.38 13.22 -7.27
CA GLY A 223 1.12 14.65 -7.27
C GLY A 223 1.23 15.20 -8.69
N HIS A 224 0.29 16.08 -9.06
CA HIS A 224 0.30 16.79 -10.34
C HIS A 224 0.34 18.32 -10.17
N GLY A 225 0.44 18.81 -8.93
CA GLY A 225 0.52 20.24 -8.62
C GLY A 225 -0.81 20.97 -8.80
N PHE A 226 -0.72 22.27 -9.09
CA PHE A 226 -1.87 23.11 -9.41
C PHE A 226 -2.32 22.86 -10.85
N GLU A 227 -3.58 22.48 -11.03
CA GLU A 227 -4.12 22.07 -12.32
C GLU A 227 -5.41 22.82 -12.65
N GLY A 228 -5.59 23.10 -13.94
CA GLY A 228 -6.79 23.74 -14.47
C GLY A 228 -8.04 22.87 -14.33
N VAL A 229 -9.21 23.48 -14.47
CA VAL A 229 -10.49 22.82 -14.22
C VAL A 229 -10.77 21.64 -15.17
N THR A 230 -10.29 21.71 -16.42
CA THR A 230 -10.42 20.62 -17.40
C THR A 230 -9.73 19.36 -16.92
N HIS A 231 -8.45 19.43 -16.56
CA HIS A 231 -7.69 18.24 -16.19
C HIS A 231 -7.92 17.80 -14.74
N ARG A 232 -8.30 18.75 -13.86
CA ARG A 232 -8.67 18.47 -12.47
C ARG A 232 -10.02 17.76 -12.38
N TRP A 233 -11.04 18.24 -13.08
CA TRP A 233 -12.43 17.79 -12.93
C TRP A 233 -13.00 17.06 -14.14
N GLY A 234 -12.28 16.98 -15.26
CA GLY A 234 -12.79 16.37 -16.49
C GLY A 234 -13.88 17.19 -17.17
N THR A 235 -13.88 18.52 -16.98
CA THR A 235 -14.86 19.41 -17.62
C THR A 235 -14.60 19.51 -19.13
N LYS A 236 -15.66 19.61 -19.92
CA LYS A 236 -15.55 19.80 -21.37
C LYS A 236 -14.88 21.14 -21.68
N ARG A 237 -13.94 21.15 -22.64
CA ARG A 237 -13.32 22.38 -23.15
C ARG A 237 -14.37 23.21 -23.91
N LEU A 238 -14.29 24.54 -23.79
CA LEU A 238 -15.13 25.46 -24.55
C LEU A 238 -14.73 25.49 -26.04
N PRO A 239 -15.58 26.02 -26.94
CA PRO A 239 -15.26 26.18 -28.35
C PRO A 239 -13.94 26.92 -28.58
N ARG A 240 -13.27 26.62 -29.70
CA ARG A 240 -11.96 27.19 -30.04
C ARG A 240 -11.97 28.72 -30.10
N LYS A 241 -13.08 29.33 -30.53
CA LYS A 241 -13.26 30.79 -30.68
C LYS A 241 -13.57 31.52 -29.37
N THR A 242 -13.61 30.83 -28.22
CA THR A 242 -13.93 31.48 -26.94
C THR A 242 -12.84 32.46 -26.52
N HIS A 243 -13.22 33.72 -26.34
CA HIS A 243 -12.34 34.77 -25.83
C HIS A 243 -11.89 34.51 -24.37
N ARG A 244 -10.67 34.92 -24.02
CA ARG A 244 -10.01 34.67 -22.72
C ARG A 244 -9.84 33.19 -22.38
N GLY A 245 -9.61 32.35 -23.40
CA GLY A 245 -9.22 30.95 -23.26
C GLY A 245 -10.38 29.96 -23.11
N LEU A 246 -10.11 28.73 -23.51
CA LEU A 246 -11.11 27.66 -23.66
C LEU A 246 -11.06 26.58 -22.57
N ARG A 247 -10.03 26.55 -21.73
CA ARG A 247 -9.80 25.54 -20.66
C ARG A 247 -10.35 26.01 -19.31
N LYS A 248 -11.58 26.54 -19.32
CA LYS A 248 -12.28 27.11 -18.16
C LYS A 248 -13.72 26.59 -18.10
N VAL A 249 -14.36 26.78 -16.97
CA VAL A 249 -15.82 26.64 -16.85
C VAL A 249 -16.44 27.99 -17.20
N ALA A 250 -17.45 28.00 -18.08
CA ALA A 250 -18.09 29.22 -18.54
C ALA A 250 -18.97 29.87 -17.47
N CYS A 251 -19.89 29.09 -16.89
CA CYS A 251 -20.81 29.55 -15.84
C CYS A 251 -20.39 28.96 -14.48
N ILE A 252 -20.05 29.83 -13.52
CA ILE A 252 -19.63 29.43 -12.16
C ILE A 252 -20.78 29.37 -11.15
N GLY A 253 -21.99 29.73 -11.55
CA GLY A 253 -23.19 29.77 -10.71
C GLY A 253 -24.28 30.61 -11.37
N ALA A 254 -25.53 30.41 -10.95
CA ALA A 254 -26.61 31.35 -11.25
C ALA A 254 -26.44 32.65 -10.45
N TRP A 255 -27.27 33.66 -10.71
CA TRP A 255 -27.25 34.91 -9.94
C TRP A 255 -27.55 34.66 -8.46
N HIS A 256 -28.61 33.90 -8.17
CA HIS A 256 -28.99 33.51 -6.83
C HIS A 256 -28.71 32.02 -6.63
N PRO A 257 -28.04 31.60 -5.54
CA PRO A 257 -27.51 32.42 -4.45
C PRO A 257 -26.27 33.23 -4.83
N ALA A 258 -26.07 34.38 -4.18
CA ALA A 258 -25.00 35.36 -4.47
C ALA A 258 -23.59 34.92 -3.98
N HIS A 259 -23.26 33.63 -4.16
CA HIS A 259 -21.93 33.10 -3.90
C HIS A 259 -21.67 31.88 -4.79
N VAL A 260 -20.39 31.58 -5.02
CA VAL A 260 -20.02 30.37 -5.78
C VAL A 260 -20.18 29.15 -4.88
N MET A 261 -21.05 28.22 -5.27
CA MET A 261 -21.22 26.97 -4.53
C MET A 261 -19.92 26.14 -4.54
N TRP A 262 -19.61 25.51 -3.41
CA TRP A 262 -18.44 24.63 -3.24
C TRP A 262 -18.46 23.41 -4.19
N THR A 263 -19.63 23.09 -4.73
CA THR A 263 -19.86 21.98 -5.66
C THR A 263 -19.36 22.28 -7.08
N VAL A 264 -19.11 23.56 -7.39
CA VAL A 264 -18.66 24.03 -8.71
C VAL A 264 -17.18 23.67 -8.93
N ALA A 265 -16.89 23.11 -10.09
CA ALA A 265 -15.53 22.73 -10.45
C ALA A 265 -14.63 23.96 -10.59
N ARG A 266 -13.53 24.01 -9.81
CA ARG A 266 -12.52 25.07 -9.86
C ARG A 266 -11.11 24.50 -10.07
N ALA A 267 -10.21 25.32 -10.60
CA ALA A 267 -8.77 24.99 -10.65
C ALA A 267 -8.18 24.82 -9.24
N GLY A 268 -7.04 24.15 -9.14
CA GLY A 268 -6.35 23.94 -7.86
C GLY A 268 -5.56 22.63 -7.81
N GLN A 269 -5.17 22.21 -6.61
CA GLN A 269 -4.38 20.99 -6.41
C GLN A 269 -5.04 19.75 -7.05
N ARG A 270 -4.25 18.99 -7.81
CA ARG A 270 -4.61 17.66 -8.30
C ARG A 270 -3.53 16.64 -7.92
N GLY A 271 -3.98 15.50 -7.44
CA GLY A 271 -3.08 14.45 -6.99
C GLY A 271 -2.44 14.75 -5.64
N TYR A 272 -1.62 13.81 -5.16
CA TYR A 272 -1.15 13.78 -3.77
C TYR A 272 -2.31 13.71 -2.77
N HIS A 273 -3.36 12.96 -3.10
CA HIS A 273 -4.50 12.72 -2.22
C HIS A 273 -4.39 11.34 -1.58
N HIS A 274 -4.86 11.18 -0.34
CA HIS A 274 -5.02 9.85 0.27
C HIS A 274 -6.18 9.11 -0.42
N ARG A 275 -5.94 7.85 -0.81
CA ARG A 275 -6.94 6.98 -1.42
C ARG A 275 -6.83 5.58 -0.84
N THR A 276 -8.00 4.98 -0.61
CA THR A 276 -8.16 3.54 -0.39
C THR A 276 -8.70 2.97 -1.70
N SER A 277 -7.85 2.21 -2.40
CA SER A 277 -8.25 1.45 -3.58
C SER A 277 -8.62 0.05 -3.12
N VAL A 278 -9.88 -0.32 -3.29
CA VAL A 278 -10.43 -1.55 -2.71
C VAL A 278 -10.41 -2.71 -3.69
N ASN A 279 -10.49 -3.92 -3.18
CA ASN A 279 -10.77 -5.14 -3.94
C ASN A 279 -9.70 -5.48 -5.00
N HIS A 280 -8.44 -5.41 -4.60
CA HIS A 280 -7.34 -5.91 -5.42
C HIS A 280 -7.04 -7.37 -5.10
N LYS A 281 -7.02 -8.24 -6.11
CA LYS A 281 -6.64 -9.65 -5.96
C LYS A 281 -5.12 -9.77 -5.85
N VAL A 282 -4.66 -10.56 -4.88
CA VAL A 282 -3.27 -11.00 -4.77
C VAL A 282 -3.06 -12.18 -5.72
N TYR A 283 -2.17 -12.01 -6.69
CA TYR A 283 -1.83 -13.07 -7.66
C TYR A 283 -0.67 -13.94 -7.23
N ARG A 284 0.27 -13.36 -6.48
CA ARG A 284 1.38 -14.10 -5.92
C ARG A 284 1.93 -13.35 -4.71
N VAL A 285 2.28 -14.11 -3.68
CA VAL A 285 3.18 -13.67 -2.62
C VAL A 285 4.50 -14.38 -2.88
N GLY A 286 5.51 -13.65 -3.34
CA GLY A 286 6.80 -14.22 -3.73
C GLY A 286 7.84 -14.06 -2.63
N LYS A 287 8.70 -15.07 -2.47
CA LYS A 287 9.77 -15.09 -1.47
C LYS A 287 11.07 -14.52 -2.01
N ALA A 288 11.81 -13.83 -1.15
CA ALA A 288 13.12 -13.24 -1.45
C ALA A 288 14.13 -14.30 -1.91
N ASP A 289 14.19 -15.41 -1.19
CA ASP A 289 15.22 -16.44 -1.34
C ASP A 289 14.95 -17.40 -2.51
N ASP A 290 13.76 -17.32 -3.11
CA ASP A 290 13.39 -18.11 -4.27
C ASP A 290 13.90 -17.47 -5.56
N GLU A 291 14.96 -18.03 -6.14
CA GLU A 291 15.55 -17.63 -7.42
C GLU A 291 14.57 -17.78 -8.61
N SER A 292 13.48 -18.53 -8.41
CA SER A 292 12.39 -18.76 -9.38
C SER A 292 11.11 -17.99 -9.05
N ASN A 293 11.16 -17.00 -8.14
CA ASN A 293 9.97 -16.26 -7.70
C ASN A 293 9.25 -15.46 -8.82
N GLY A 294 9.93 -15.22 -9.94
CA GLY A 294 9.38 -14.62 -11.16
C GLY A 294 9.01 -15.62 -12.25
N ALA A 295 9.25 -16.92 -12.04
CA ALA A 295 8.94 -18.01 -12.96
C ALA A 295 7.60 -18.68 -12.62
N THR A 296 7.10 -19.50 -13.53
CA THR A 296 5.93 -20.35 -13.36
C THR A 296 6.28 -21.79 -13.71
N GLU A 297 5.38 -22.74 -13.47
CA GLU A 297 5.57 -24.15 -13.83
C GLU A 297 5.79 -24.35 -15.35
N PHE A 298 5.36 -23.39 -16.17
CA PHE A 298 5.52 -23.41 -17.63
C PHE A 298 6.87 -22.82 -18.10
N ASP A 299 7.55 -22.06 -17.25
CA ASP A 299 8.84 -21.46 -17.59
C ASP A 299 9.96 -22.50 -17.40
N ARG A 300 10.72 -22.77 -18.46
CA ARG A 300 11.90 -23.67 -18.39
C ARG A 300 13.13 -23.05 -17.72
N THR A 301 13.11 -21.72 -17.53
CA THR A 301 14.25 -20.97 -17.00
C THR A 301 13.90 -20.35 -15.66
N LYS A 302 14.83 -20.43 -14.71
CA LYS A 302 14.72 -19.69 -13.46
C LYS A 302 14.82 -18.20 -13.77
N LYS A 303 13.87 -17.43 -13.27
CA LYS A 303 13.87 -15.97 -13.35
C LYS A 303 13.26 -15.39 -12.08
N THR A 304 13.82 -14.28 -11.63
CA THR A 304 13.28 -13.51 -10.51
C THR A 304 12.32 -12.45 -11.01
N ILE A 305 11.47 -11.92 -10.12
CA ILE A 305 10.48 -10.90 -10.48
C ILE A 305 11.11 -9.58 -10.96
N THR A 306 12.39 -9.34 -10.67
CA THR A 306 13.11 -8.14 -11.08
C THR A 306 13.33 -8.19 -12.60
N PRO A 307 12.76 -7.25 -13.38
CA PRO A 307 12.95 -7.23 -14.82
C PRO A 307 14.43 -6.99 -15.19
N MET A 308 14.82 -7.36 -16.41
CA MET A 308 16.17 -7.05 -16.90
C MET A 308 16.48 -5.54 -16.78
N GLY A 309 17.62 -5.21 -16.17
CA GLY A 309 18.00 -3.82 -15.88
C GLY A 309 17.30 -3.19 -14.66
N GLY A 310 16.48 -3.97 -13.94
CA GLY A 310 15.74 -3.54 -12.76
C GLY A 310 14.45 -2.79 -13.06
N PHE A 311 13.61 -2.59 -12.04
CA PHE A 311 12.44 -1.74 -12.19
C PHE A 311 12.87 -0.27 -12.38
N VAL A 312 12.44 0.33 -13.49
CA VAL A 312 12.76 1.73 -13.84
C VAL A 312 12.48 2.68 -12.68
N GLN A 313 13.48 3.44 -12.23
CA GLN A 313 13.42 4.37 -11.09
C GLN A 313 13.15 3.73 -9.72
N TYR A 314 13.18 2.40 -9.59
CA TYR A 314 13.10 1.70 -8.30
C TYR A 314 14.39 0.93 -8.01
N GLY A 315 14.80 0.03 -8.90
CA GLY A 315 15.92 -0.87 -8.73
C GLY A 315 15.48 -2.34 -8.69
N ALA A 316 16.32 -3.20 -8.11
CA ALA A 316 16.01 -4.60 -7.90
C ALA A 316 15.07 -4.79 -6.69
N VAL A 317 14.16 -5.76 -6.79
CA VAL A 317 13.35 -6.26 -5.67
C VAL A 317 14.08 -7.47 -5.10
N LYS A 318 14.60 -7.34 -3.89
CA LYS A 318 15.39 -8.38 -3.20
C LYS A 318 14.69 -8.97 -1.98
N ASN A 319 13.56 -8.41 -1.58
CA ASN A 319 12.77 -8.92 -0.46
C ASN A 319 11.55 -9.69 -0.99
N ASP A 320 10.80 -10.28 -0.06
CA ASP A 320 9.47 -10.78 -0.33
C ASP A 320 8.63 -9.69 -1.02
N PHE A 321 7.73 -10.08 -1.90
CA PHE A 321 6.88 -9.15 -2.63
C PHE A 321 5.45 -9.65 -2.76
N VAL A 322 4.55 -8.70 -2.97
CA VAL A 322 3.15 -8.98 -3.33
C VAL A 322 2.89 -8.50 -4.75
N MET A 323 2.42 -9.42 -5.59
CA MET A 323 1.92 -9.13 -6.93
C MET A 323 0.41 -8.91 -6.86
N VAL A 324 -0.02 -7.70 -7.21
CA VAL A 324 -1.40 -7.25 -7.08
C VAL A 324 -2.01 -7.01 -8.46
N LYS A 325 -3.23 -7.48 -8.68
CA LYS A 325 -3.98 -7.24 -9.93
C LYS A 325 -4.15 -5.74 -10.19
N GLY A 326 -3.79 -5.32 -11.40
CA GLY A 326 -4.00 -3.98 -11.93
C GLY A 326 -3.06 -2.92 -11.36
N SER A 327 -3.48 -1.65 -11.47
CA SER A 327 -2.71 -0.52 -10.98
C SER A 327 -3.09 -0.14 -9.56
N ILE A 328 -2.10 0.07 -8.69
CA ILE A 328 -2.31 0.61 -7.34
C ILE A 328 -2.00 2.12 -7.26
N PRO A 329 -2.59 2.87 -6.31
CA PRO A 329 -2.36 4.31 -6.21
C PRO A 329 -0.90 4.65 -5.89
N GLY A 330 -0.44 5.77 -6.45
CA GLY A 330 0.86 6.35 -6.13
C GLY A 330 1.98 6.07 -7.14
N THR A 331 3.11 6.75 -6.94
CA THR A 331 4.31 6.59 -7.76
C THR A 331 5.10 5.37 -7.33
N LYS A 332 6.08 4.96 -8.14
CA LYS A 332 7.15 4.06 -7.71
C LYS A 332 7.84 4.62 -6.45
N LYS A 333 8.45 3.74 -5.66
CA LYS A 333 9.08 4.01 -4.35
C LYS A 333 8.13 4.45 -3.24
N ARG A 334 6.84 4.60 -3.51
CA ARG A 334 5.88 5.06 -2.51
C ARG A 334 5.57 3.96 -1.51
N VAL A 335 5.59 4.30 -0.22
CA VAL A 335 5.04 3.44 0.82
C VAL A 335 3.54 3.27 0.62
N VAL A 336 3.10 2.03 0.61
CA VAL A 336 1.69 1.62 0.49
C VAL A 336 1.33 0.79 1.72
N THR A 337 0.10 0.97 2.21
CA THR A 337 -0.44 0.11 3.26
C THR A 337 -1.41 -0.86 2.59
N LEU A 338 -1.06 -2.14 2.63
CA LEU A 338 -1.91 -3.24 2.21
C LEU A 338 -2.77 -3.61 3.43
N ARG A 339 -4.08 -3.68 3.29
CA ARG A 339 -5.00 -4.04 4.37
C ARG A 339 -5.88 -5.19 3.90
N LYS A 340 -6.21 -6.13 4.78
CA LYS A 340 -7.29 -7.10 4.50
C LYS A 340 -8.58 -6.34 4.14
N SER A 341 -9.41 -6.94 3.30
CA SER A 341 -10.66 -6.31 2.88
C SER A 341 -11.57 -6.00 4.06
N LEU A 342 -12.32 -4.91 3.97
CA LEU A 342 -13.41 -4.63 4.92
C LEU A 342 -14.69 -5.41 4.59
N TYR A 343 -14.75 -5.99 3.40
CA TYR A 343 -15.93 -6.68 2.90
C TYR A 343 -15.65 -8.18 2.81
N THR A 344 -16.63 -8.97 3.21
CA THR A 344 -16.70 -10.38 2.86
C THR A 344 -16.98 -10.48 1.36
N HIS A 345 -16.10 -11.15 0.64
CA HIS A 345 -16.24 -11.30 -0.80
C HIS A 345 -16.89 -12.62 -1.16
N THR A 346 -18.02 -12.56 -1.89
CA THR A 346 -18.77 -13.74 -2.33
C THR A 346 -18.80 -13.91 -3.85
N SER A 347 -18.37 -12.88 -4.60
CA SER A 347 -18.40 -12.93 -6.07
C SER A 347 -17.39 -13.95 -6.61
N ARG A 348 -17.75 -14.67 -7.69
CA ARG A 348 -16.84 -15.63 -8.36
C ARG A 348 -15.49 -15.00 -8.71
N LYS A 349 -15.47 -13.76 -9.21
CA LYS A 349 -14.24 -13.01 -9.52
C LYS A 349 -13.31 -12.84 -8.31
N ALA A 350 -13.88 -12.69 -7.13
CA ALA A 350 -13.12 -12.48 -5.90
C ALA A 350 -12.63 -13.80 -5.30
N LEU A 351 -13.40 -14.89 -5.44
CA LEU A 351 -13.06 -16.22 -4.93
C LEU A 351 -12.27 -17.09 -5.93
N GLU A 352 -12.08 -16.61 -7.16
CA GLU A 352 -11.37 -17.32 -8.23
C GLU A 352 -9.93 -17.66 -7.84
N ASN A 353 -9.53 -18.91 -8.04
CA ASN A 353 -8.14 -19.34 -7.87
C ASN A 353 -7.30 -18.90 -9.07
N VAL A 354 -6.13 -18.31 -8.78
CA VAL A 354 -5.26 -17.74 -9.81
C VAL A 354 -4.05 -18.63 -10.05
N THR A 355 -4.08 -19.36 -11.18
CA THR A 355 -2.92 -20.03 -11.75
C THR A 355 -2.23 -19.11 -12.76
N LEU A 356 -0.94 -18.81 -12.55
CA LEU A 356 -0.14 -17.98 -13.44
C LEU A 356 0.60 -18.86 -14.45
N LYS A 357 0.50 -18.52 -15.73
CA LYS A 357 1.19 -19.20 -16.83
C LYS A 357 2.48 -18.53 -17.26
N TRP A 358 2.56 -17.22 -17.12
CA TRP A 358 3.75 -16.48 -17.47
C TRP A 358 3.78 -15.14 -16.73
N ILE A 359 4.99 -14.72 -16.36
CA ILE A 359 5.26 -13.42 -15.77
C ILE A 359 6.34 -12.76 -16.61
N ASP A 360 6.07 -11.53 -17.06
CA ASP A 360 6.98 -10.76 -17.91
C ASP A 360 8.14 -10.17 -17.09
N THR A 361 9.36 -10.66 -17.31
CA THR A 361 10.61 -10.14 -16.72
C THR A 361 11.47 -9.39 -17.74
N ALA A 362 10.96 -9.12 -18.95
CA ALA A 362 11.68 -8.30 -19.91
C ALA A 362 11.90 -6.87 -19.42
N SER A 363 12.97 -6.24 -19.91
CA SER A 363 13.30 -4.85 -19.57
C SER A 363 12.12 -3.92 -19.77
N LYS A 364 11.81 -3.16 -18.71
CA LYS A 364 10.81 -2.08 -18.74
C LYS A 364 11.43 -0.72 -19.07
N PHE A 365 12.74 -0.67 -19.27
CA PHE A 365 13.46 0.50 -19.76
C PHE A 365 13.63 0.37 -21.27
N GLY A 366 12.71 0.97 -22.03
CA GLY A 366 12.59 0.75 -23.46
C GLY A 366 11.66 -0.42 -23.79
N LYS A 367 11.87 -1.05 -24.95
CA LYS A 367 11.10 -2.20 -25.44
C LYS A 367 11.91 -3.49 -25.25
N GLY A 368 11.81 -4.10 -24.07
CA GLY A 368 12.50 -5.36 -23.78
C GLY A 368 11.95 -6.51 -24.62
N ARG A 369 12.84 -7.27 -25.28
CA ARG A 369 12.49 -8.47 -26.05
C ARG A 369 12.83 -9.78 -25.34
N PHE A 370 13.88 -9.77 -24.52
CA PHE A 370 14.37 -10.95 -23.81
C PHE A 370 13.88 -10.95 -22.35
N GLN A 371 13.56 -12.13 -21.82
CA GLN A 371 13.13 -12.34 -20.45
C GLN A 371 14.30 -12.49 -19.49
N THR A 372 15.43 -13.03 -19.95
CA THR A 372 16.62 -13.26 -19.14
C THR A 372 17.90 -12.75 -19.83
N PRO A 373 18.96 -12.45 -19.06
CA PRO A 373 20.28 -12.14 -19.63
C PRO A 373 20.84 -13.29 -20.49
N ALA A 374 20.60 -14.55 -20.07
CA ALA A 374 21.05 -15.73 -20.80
C ALA A 374 20.39 -15.85 -22.18
N GLU A 375 19.08 -15.62 -22.27
CA GLU A 375 18.34 -15.57 -23.54
C GLU A 375 18.90 -14.48 -24.47
N LYS A 376 19.20 -13.29 -23.92
CA LYS A 376 19.82 -12.20 -24.69
C LYS A 376 21.21 -12.57 -25.20
N ALA A 377 22.03 -13.20 -24.37
CA ALA A 377 23.38 -13.62 -24.74
C ALA A 377 23.34 -14.71 -25.82
N ALA A 378 22.47 -15.71 -25.66
CA ALA A 378 22.27 -16.76 -26.66
C ALA A 378 21.80 -16.20 -28.01
N PHE A 379 20.93 -15.19 -28.01
CA PHE A 379 20.45 -14.57 -29.25
C PHE A 379 21.51 -13.69 -29.93
N LEU A 380 22.28 -12.90 -29.16
CA LEU A 380 23.25 -11.95 -29.72
C LEU A 380 24.61 -12.60 -30.06
N GLY A 381 24.93 -13.75 -29.47
CA GLY A 381 26.24 -14.38 -29.59
C GLY A 381 27.35 -13.55 -28.93
N THR A 382 28.59 -13.84 -29.31
CA THR A 382 29.79 -13.13 -28.84
C THR A 382 29.82 -11.71 -29.38
N LEU A 383 29.80 -10.71 -28.49
CA LEU A 383 29.93 -9.30 -28.86
C LEU A 383 31.38 -8.85 -28.71
N LYS A 384 31.74 -7.73 -29.34
CA LYS A 384 33.10 -7.13 -29.25
C LYS A 384 33.60 -6.90 -27.82
N LYS A 385 32.70 -6.65 -26.87
CA LYS A 385 33.01 -6.43 -25.44
C LYS A 385 33.25 -7.73 -24.65
N ASP A 386 32.92 -8.87 -25.25
CA ASP A 386 33.07 -10.20 -24.67
C ASP A 386 34.33 -10.91 -25.23
N LEU A 387 34.98 -10.30 -26.23
CA LEU A 387 36.36 -10.56 -26.66
C LEU A 387 37.30 -9.68 -25.83
#